data_AF-A0A1E3Y6T8-F1
#
_entry.id   AF-A0A1E3Y6T8-F1
#
_cell.length_a   1.000
_cell.length_b   1.000
_cell.length_c   1.000
_cell.angle_alpha   90.00
_cell.angle_beta   90.00
_cell.angle_gamma   90.00
#
_symmetry.space_group_name_H-M   'P 1'
#
loop_
_entity.id
_entity.type
_entity.pdbx_description
1 polymer ?
#
loop_
_entity_poly.entity_id
_entity_poly.type
_entity_poly.pdbx_seq_one_letter_code
_entity_poly.pdbx_strand_id
1 'polypeptide(L)'
;MTLNGISISDYYVIPTIPDHLSTYGIKQIVDRVKDFAETIGKTITPLGILATKYRAQSSVHSAQLNILKRYTEAPLFDTVIPENNDIAQAAEFKAVSTMRQKWGYRGQFDIYRAFTKEILDRVQVPVAQ
;
A
#
# COMPACT_ATOMS: atom_id res chain seq x y z
N MET A 1 10.14 -5.26 8.66
CA MET A 1 10.68 -4.92 7.33
C MET A 1 11.92 -5.77 7.07
N THR A 2 12.04 -6.38 5.90
CA THR A 2 13.21 -7.20 5.53
C THR A 2 14.11 -6.41 4.58
N LEU A 3 15.38 -6.25 4.93
CA LEU A 3 16.33 -5.47 4.13
C LEU A 3 16.69 -6.16 2.79
N ASN A 4 16.56 -7.49 2.72
CA ASN A 4 16.82 -8.26 1.50
C ASN A 4 15.80 -7.97 0.38
N GLY A 5 14.53 -7.74 0.72
CA GLY A 5 13.53 -7.35 -0.28
C GLY A 5 13.75 -5.92 -0.75
N ILE A 6 14.14 -5.04 0.17
CA ILE A 6 14.47 -3.65 -0.12
C ILE A 6 15.71 -3.54 -1.01
N SER A 7 16.76 -4.35 -0.80
CA SER A 7 18.02 -4.26 -1.55
C SER A 7 17.93 -4.57 -3.05
N ILE A 8 16.89 -5.30 -3.45
CA ILE A 8 16.60 -5.67 -4.84
C ILE A 8 15.49 -4.82 -5.47
N SER A 9 14.92 -3.87 -4.74
CA SER A 9 13.77 -3.07 -5.18
C SER A 9 14.20 -1.65 -5.54
N ASP A 10 13.67 -1.12 -6.64
CA ASP A 10 13.80 0.31 -6.99
C ASP A 10 12.77 1.16 -6.23
N TYR A 11 11.60 0.57 -5.96
CA TYR A 11 10.45 1.21 -5.32
C TYR A 11 9.87 0.37 -4.20
N TYR A 12 9.23 1.01 -3.22
CA TYR A 12 8.49 0.33 -2.16
C TYR A 12 7.17 1.03 -1.82
N VAL A 13 6.20 0.23 -1.37
CA VAL A 13 4.89 0.70 -0.86
C VAL A 13 4.82 0.45 0.64
N ILE A 14 4.23 1.39 1.39
CA ILE A 14 4.02 1.29 2.83
C ILE A 14 2.53 1.02 3.11
N PRO A 15 2.11 -0.25 3.27
CA PRO A 15 0.75 -0.54 3.71
C PRO A 15 0.62 -0.19 5.20
N THR A 16 -0.38 0.61 5.56
CA THR A 16 -0.63 1.01 6.95
C THR A 16 -2.11 0.99 7.27
N ILE A 17 -2.46 0.66 8.51
CA ILE A 17 -3.79 0.92 9.04
C ILE A 17 -3.79 2.40 9.46
N PRO A 18 -4.80 3.21 9.12
CA PRO A 18 -4.85 4.60 9.57
C PRO A 18 -5.24 4.69 11.05
N ASP A 19 -4.45 4.11 11.94
CA ASP A 19 -4.53 4.29 13.39
C ASP A 19 -3.25 4.96 13.91
N HIS A 20 -3.24 5.37 15.18
CA HIS A 20 -2.11 6.11 15.75
C HIS A 20 -0.78 5.33 15.71
N LEU A 21 -0.78 4.05 16.08
CA LEU A 21 0.45 3.28 16.20
C LEU A 21 1.05 3.01 14.82
N SER A 22 0.18 2.72 13.85
CA SER A 22 0.55 2.36 12.49
C SER A 22 1.03 3.57 11.69
N THR A 23 0.48 4.78 11.91
CA THR A 23 0.96 5.99 11.23
C THR A 23 2.27 6.51 11.82
N TYR A 24 2.48 6.42 13.14
CA TYR A 24 3.75 6.86 13.75
C TYR A 24 4.96 6.04 13.31
N GLY A 25 4.77 4.75 12.97
CA GLY A 25 5.83 3.89 12.47
C GLY A 25 6.35 4.25 11.08
N ILE A 26 5.61 5.03 10.29
CA ILE A 26 5.95 5.34 8.89
C ILE A 26 7.27 6.09 8.79
N LYS A 27 7.47 7.10 9.65
CA LYS A 27 8.72 7.87 9.66
C LYS A 27 9.92 6.95 9.90
N GLN A 28 9.82 6.04 10.88
CA GLN A 28 10.88 5.09 11.21
C GLN A 28 11.19 4.13 10.05
N ILE A 29 10.17 3.74 9.28
CA ILE A 29 10.34 2.91 8.09
C ILE A 29 11.08 3.71 7.00
N VAL A 30 10.64 4.93 6.71
CA VAL A 30 11.25 5.79 5.69
C VAL A 30 12.72 6.08 6.04
N ASP A 31 13.01 6.50 7.27
CA ASP A 31 14.38 6.76 7.74
C ASP A 31 15.25 5.49 7.58
N ARG A 32 14.75 4.33 8.02
CA ARG A 32 15.52 3.08 7.93
C ARG A 32 15.79 2.61 6.50
N VAL A 33 14.87 2.87 5.57
CA VAL A 33 15.10 2.58 4.14
C VAL A 33 16.13 3.56 3.56
N LYS A 34 16.07 4.84 3.93
CA LYS A 34 17.08 5.84 3.53
C LYS A 34 18.48 5.45 4.00
N ASP A 35 18.64 5.18 5.29
CA ASP A 35 19.94 4.77 5.87
C ASP A 35 20.51 3.52 5.17
N PHE A 36 19.63 2.54 4.88
CA PHE A 36 20.03 1.33 4.18
C PHE A 36 20.41 1.59 2.72
N ALA A 37 19.63 2.41 2.01
CA ALA A 37 19.89 2.80 0.63
C ALA A 37 21.25 3.52 0.50
N GLU A 38 21.56 4.43 1.45
CA GLU A 38 22.86 5.10 1.57
C GLU A 38 23.99 4.08 1.80
N THR A 39 23.79 3.11 2.69
CA THR A 39 24.78 2.06 3.01
C THR A 39 25.16 1.21 1.78
N ILE A 40 24.20 0.92 0.90
CA ILE A 40 24.42 0.09 -0.29
C ILE A 40 24.69 0.91 -1.56
N GLY A 41 24.74 2.24 -1.46
CA GLY A 41 24.97 3.14 -2.59
C GLY A 41 23.88 3.08 -3.67
N LYS A 42 22.63 2.80 -3.28
CA LYS A 42 21.47 2.76 -4.20
C LYS A 42 20.45 3.81 -3.81
N THR A 43 19.60 4.19 -4.76
CA THR A 43 18.39 4.96 -4.47
C THR A 43 17.21 4.01 -4.41
N ILE A 44 16.42 4.10 -3.34
CA ILE A 44 15.20 3.31 -3.16
C ILE A 44 14.09 4.30 -2.85
N THR A 45 13.13 4.42 -3.76
CA THR A 45 12.14 5.51 -3.70
C THR A 45 10.80 5.02 -3.13
N PRO A 46 10.21 5.73 -2.15
CA PRO A 46 8.85 5.44 -1.71
C PRO A 46 7.86 5.73 -2.82
N LEU A 47 7.13 4.71 -3.27
CA LEU A 47 6.05 4.87 -4.25
C LEU A 47 4.81 5.48 -3.60
N GLY A 48 4.58 5.18 -2.32
CA GLY A 48 3.53 5.78 -1.53
C GLY A 48 3.05 4.96 -0.34
N ILE A 49 2.10 5.54 0.38
CA ILE A 49 1.44 4.93 1.54
C ILE A 49 0.07 4.41 1.11
N LEU A 50 -0.20 3.14 1.34
CA LEU A 50 -1.50 2.51 1.06
C LEU A 50 -2.28 2.38 2.38
N ALA A 51 -3.41 3.07 2.48
CA ALA A 51 -4.31 2.90 3.62
C ALA A 51 -5.06 1.56 3.49
N THR A 52 -4.90 0.70 4.49
CA THR A 52 -5.47 -0.66 4.53
C THR A 52 -6.34 -0.86 5.76
N LYS A 53 -7.23 -1.86 5.69
CA LYS A 53 -8.21 -2.16 6.75
C LYS A 53 -8.99 -0.92 7.22
N TYR A 54 -9.31 -0.03 6.28
CA TYR A 54 -10.02 1.20 6.60
C TYR A 54 -11.47 0.92 7.04
N ARG A 55 -11.91 1.61 8.10
CA ARG A 55 -13.27 1.54 8.63
C ARG A 55 -13.86 2.94 8.55
N ALA A 56 -14.83 3.16 7.66
CA ALA A 56 -15.43 4.49 7.44
C ALA A 56 -16.12 5.06 8.70
N GLN A 57 -16.61 4.18 9.58
CA GLN A 57 -17.25 4.57 10.85
C GLN A 57 -16.25 4.97 11.94
N SER A 58 -14.94 4.74 11.73
CA SER A 58 -13.91 5.09 12.71
C SER A 58 -13.45 6.53 12.49
N SER A 59 -13.75 7.41 13.44
CA SER A 59 -13.26 8.80 13.43
C SER A 59 -11.73 8.86 13.47
N VAL A 60 -11.09 7.93 14.19
CA VAL A 60 -9.62 7.79 14.23
C VAL A 60 -9.07 7.51 12.83
N HIS A 61 -9.70 6.58 12.08
CA HIS A 61 -9.24 6.26 10.73
C HIS A 61 -9.34 7.45 9.79
N SER A 62 -10.46 8.16 9.84
CA SER A 62 -10.66 9.37 9.03
C SER A 62 -9.68 10.49 9.39
N ALA A 63 -9.39 10.69 10.69
CA ALA A 63 -8.42 11.68 11.14
C ALA A 63 -6.99 11.34 10.69
N GLN A 64 -6.55 10.09 10.89
CA GLN A 64 -5.22 9.64 10.49
C GLN A 64 -5.04 9.66 8.97
N LEU A 65 -6.07 9.31 8.20
CA LEU A 65 -6.02 9.41 6.74
C LEU A 65 -5.76 10.86 6.28
N ASN A 66 -6.36 11.85 6.94
CA ASN A 66 -6.11 13.26 6.64
C ASN A 66 -4.69 13.72 7.01
N ILE A 67 -4.09 13.13 8.05
CA ILE A 67 -2.67 13.36 8.39
C ILE A 67 -1.78 12.77 7.29
N LEU A 68 -2.05 11.53 6.88
CA LEU A 68 -1.29 10.85 5.82
C LEU A 68 -1.35 11.59 4.48
N LYS A 69 -2.49 12.21 4.13
CA LYS A 69 -2.61 13.06 2.93
C LYS A 69 -1.64 14.25 2.91
N ARG A 70 -1.20 14.71 4.08
CA ARG A 70 -0.27 15.84 4.23
C ARG A 70 1.17 15.38 4.43
N TYR A 71 1.41 14.07 4.48
CA TYR A 71 2.75 13.53 4.68
C TYR A 71 3.57 13.67 3.40
N THR A 72 4.72 14.34 3.49
CA THR A 72 5.50 14.77 2.31
C THR A 72 6.55 13.75 1.88
N GLU A 73 7.04 12.91 2.77
CA GLU A 73 8.13 11.97 2.45
C GLU A 73 7.65 10.77 1.62
N ALA A 74 6.35 10.47 1.66
CA ALA A 74 5.72 9.45 0.83
C ALA A 74 4.27 9.82 0.55
N PRO A 75 3.84 9.93 -0.72
CA PRO A 75 2.48 10.32 -1.06
C PRO A 75 1.48 9.20 -0.75
N LEU A 76 0.32 9.56 -0.18
CA LEU A 76 -0.79 8.62 0.00
C LEU A 76 -1.35 8.17 -1.36
N PHE A 77 -1.73 6.90 -1.50
CA PHE A 77 -2.53 6.41 -2.64
C PHE A 77 -3.98 6.90 -2.55
N ASP A 78 -4.61 7.16 -3.69
CA ASP A 78 -6.02 7.54 -3.72
C ASP A 78 -6.89 6.33 -3.34
N THR A 79 -6.47 5.14 -3.75
CA THR A 79 -7.10 3.89 -3.37
C THR A 79 -6.93 3.62 -1.88
N VAL A 80 -8.04 3.37 -1.20
CA VAL A 80 -8.11 2.93 0.19
C VAL A 80 -8.71 1.52 0.25
N ILE A 81 -8.02 0.59 0.89
CA ILE A 81 -8.50 -0.78 1.06
C ILE A 81 -9.37 -0.87 2.33
N PRO A 82 -10.69 -1.11 2.20
CA PRO A 82 -11.57 -1.24 3.35
C PRO A 82 -11.26 -2.51 4.13
N GLU A 83 -11.63 -2.53 5.41
CA GLU A 83 -11.72 -3.80 6.12
C GLU A 83 -12.87 -4.64 5.56
N ASN A 84 -12.54 -5.82 5.01
CA ASN A 84 -13.50 -6.67 4.34
C ASN A 84 -13.14 -8.15 4.52
N ASN A 85 -14.12 -8.96 4.93
CA ASN A 85 -13.92 -10.39 5.19
C ASN A 85 -13.63 -11.18 3.91
N ASP A 86 -14.23 -10.81 2.77
CA ASP A 86 -14.00 -11.49 1.49
C ASP A 86 -12.54 -11.28 1.04
N ILE A 87 -11.98 -10.08 1.26
CA ILE A 87 -10.54 -9.80 1.01
C ILE A 87 -9.66 -10.69 1.90
N ALA A 88 -10.02 -10.86 3.17
CA ALA A 88 -9.29 -11.73 4.09
C ALA A 88 -9.38 -13.20 3.67
N GLN A 89 -10.56 -13.66 3.23
CA GLN A 89 -10.77 -15.02 2.75
C GLN A 89 -10.08 -15.29 1.41
N ALA A 90 -9.88 -14.28 0.57
CA ALA A 90 -9.14 -14.41 -0.69
C ALA A 90 -7.67 -14.81 -0.49
N ALA A 91 -7.12 -14.65 0.71
CA ALA A 91 -5.79 -15.15 1.07
C ALA A 91 -5.72 -16.68 1.15
N GLU A 92 -6.86 -17.35 1.41
CA GLU A 92 -6.95 -18.80 1.38
C GLU A 92 -6.77 -19.32 -0.05
N PHE A 93 -5.98 -20.38 -0.22
CA PHE A 93 -5.80 -21.00 -1.52
C PHE A 93 -7.11 -21.68 -1.97
N LYS A 94 -7.66 -21.20 -3.09
CA LYS A 94 -8.79 -21.82 -3.79
C LYS A 94 -8.47 -21.90 -5.27
N ALA A 95 -8.72 -23.07 -5.87
CA ALA A 95 -8.63 -23.23 -7.31
C ALA A 95 -9.79 -22.46 -7.96
N VAL A 96 -9.48 -21.30 -8.55
CA VAL A 96 -10.44 -20.38 -9.16
C VAL A 96 -9.97 -20.03 -10.57
N SER A 97 -10.91 -19.87 -11.50
CA SER A 97 -10.60 -19.60 -12.92
C SER A 97 -10.46 -18.11 -13.22
N THR A 98 -10.90 -17.21 -12.34
CA THR A 98 -10.77 -15.76 -12.53
C THR A 98 -10.39 -15.03 -11.25
N MET A 99 -9.75 -13.85 -11.38
CA MET A 99 -9.43 -13.01 -10.22
C MET A 99 -10.69 -12.48 -9.51
N ARG A 100 -11.79 -12.23 -10.24
CA ARG A 100 -13.06 -11.81 -9.62
C ARG A 100 -13.65 -12.89 -8.71
N GLN A 101 -13.50 -14.17 -9.06
CA GLN A 101 -13.89 -15.28 -8.19
C GLN A 101 -13.04 -15.33 -6.91
N LYS A 102 -11.74 -15.01 -7.01
CA LYS A 102 -10.85 -15.03 -5.85
C LYS A 102 -11.14 -13.90 -4.86
N TRP A 103 -11.23 -12.68 -5.37
CA TRP A 103 -11.25 -11.46 -4.55
C TRP A 103 -12.66 -10.98 -4.21
N GLY A 104 -13.67 -11.47 -4.93
CA GLY A 104 -15.06 -11.09 -4.74
C GLY A 104 -15.60 -10.24 -5.88
N TYR A 105 -16.92 -10.30 -6.05
CA TYR A 105 -17.66 -9.61 -7.11
C TYR A 105 -18.25 -8.26 -6.67
N ARG A 106 -18.12 -7.88 -5.39
CA ARG A 106 -18.75 -6.70 -4.80
C ARG A 106 -17.83 -5.48 -4.78
N GLY A 107 -16.93 -5.40 -5.77
CA GLY A 107 -15.99 -4.30 -5.95
C GLY A 107 -14.61 -4.50 -5.31
N GLN A 108 -14.37 -5.58 -4.55
CA GLN A 108 -13.05 -5.85 -3.97
C GLN A 108 -11.96 -6.01 -5.04
N PHE A 109 -12.25 -6.77 -6.11
CA PHE A 109 -11.36 -6.89 -7.26
C PHE A 109 -11.07 -5.52 -7.90
N ASP A 110 -12.09 -4.69 -8.05
CA ASP A 110 -11.96 -3.39 -8.71
C ASP A 110 -11.11 -2.41 -7.87
N ILE A 111 -11.15 -2.50 -6.53
CA ILE A 111 -10.25 -1.76 -5.62
C ILE A 111 -8.79 -2.15 -5.87
N TYR A 112 -8.47 -3.45 -5.89
CA TYR A 112 -7.10 -3.89 -6.15
C TYR A 112 -6.65 -3.54 -7.57
N ARG A 113 -7.55 -3.62 -8.56
CA ARG A 113 -7.27 -3.18 -9.93
C ARG A 113 -6.97 -1.68 -10.00
N ALA A 114 -7.71 -0.85 -9.28
CA ALA A 114 -7.46 0.59 -9.19
C ALA A 114 -6.10 0.88 -8.55
N PHE A 115 -5.77 0.20 -7.45
CA PHE A 115 -4.47 0.32 -6.80
C PHE A 115 -3.32 -0.10 -7.72
N THR A 116 -3.47 -1.21 -8.46
CA THR A 116 -2.48 -1.63 -9.46
C THR A 116 -2.29 -0.58 -10.55
N LYS A 117 -3.38 0.04 -11.01
CA LYS A 117 -3.29 1.14 -11.99
C LYS A 117 -2.50 2.32 -11.43
N GLU A 118 -2.78 2.75 -10.20
CA GLU A 118 -2.02 3.81 -9.55
C GLU A 118 -0.53 3.47 -9.40
N ILE A 119 -0.18 2.22 -9.10
CA ILE A 119 1.22 1.78 -9.08
C ILE A 119 1.85 2.00 -10.46
N LEU A 120 1.21 1.50 -11.53
CA LEU A 120 1.77 1.61 -12.89
C LEU A 120 1.95 3.08 -13.31
N ASP A 121 0.96 3.92 -12.99
CA ASP A 121 0.99 5.36 -13.28
C ASP A 121 2.16 6.05 -12.55
N ARG A 122 2.47 5.63 -11.30
CA ARG A 122 3.58 6.21 -10.51
C ARG A 122 4.96 5.69 -10.90
N VAL A 123 5.08 4.43 -11.36
CA VAL A 123 6.36 3.82 -11.76
C VAL A 123 6.79 4.27 -13.18
N GLN A 124 6.01 5.12 -13.86
CA GLN A 124 6.27 5.53 -15.25
C GLN A 124 6.42 4.35 -16.22
N VAL A 125 5.77 3.22 -15.93
CA VAL A 125 5.74 2.07 -16.84
C VAL A 125 4.61 2.33 -17.85
N PRO A 126 4.87 2.33 -19.16
CA PRO A 126 3.80 2.43 -20.15
C PRO A 126 2.81 1.28 -19.94
N VAL A 127 1.56 1.62 -19.63
CA VAL A 127 0.47 0.63 -19.61
C VAL A 127 0.26 0.19 -21.05
N ALA A 128 0.65 -1.04 -21.38
CA ALA A 128 0.33 -1.64 -22.67
C ALA A 128 -1.21 -1.64 -22.83
N GLN A 129 -1.68 -0.92 -23.85
CA GLN A 129 -3.09 -0.81 -24.22
C GLN A 129 -3.61 -2.14 -24.77
#